data_AF-A0A6A6X3V2-F1
#
_entry.id   AF-A0A6A6X3V2-F1
#
_cell.length_a   1.000
_cell.length_b   1.000
_cell.length_c   1.000
_cell.angle_alpha   90.00
_cell.angle_beta   90.00
_cell.angle_gamma   90.00
#
_symmetry.space_group_name_H-M   'P 1'
#
loop_
_entity.id
_entity.type
_entity.pdbx_description
1 polymer ?
#
loop_
_entity_poly.entity_id
_entity_poly.type
_entity_poly.pdbx_seq_one_letter_code
_entity_poly.pdbx_strand_id
1 'polypeptide(L)'
;MKQRITYLVQDPDVFSPEQLDVKGGSLTLDQVNAAKEHRVTFGLSELPGELSKAFEQWHELHIRWASESPYNAVPPFTSRVSPGLHVFFTPRKDRSEGPLCHLLYEVFGHGLICEDATESFIKLPILSERFSMSASTQYYAHVPTLSNLVTYIQSKVCKSSSRSCKDAALSLLSASYVDIDYDTISHAVILNAYWEQAPSTESWTETISLSGNEETIEVGVLIHEPNPDPEDIGFGGFLTVLGEDTKP
;
A
#
# COMPACT_ATOMS: atom_id res chain seq x y z
N MET A 1 3.96 10.60 -10.00
CA MET A 1 3.43 9.65 -9.00
C MET A 1 2.22 8.98 -9.61
N LYS A 2 2.11 7.65 -9.50
CA LYS A 2 0.97 6.90 -10.03
C LYS A 2 0.14 6.33 -8.88
N GLN A 3 -1.17 6.43 -8.99
CA GLN A 3 -2.10 5.88 -8.01
C GLN A 3 -3.09 4.95 -8.70
N ARG A 4 -3.40 3.84 -8.02
CA ARG A 4 -4.50 2.95 -8.37
C ARG A 4 -5.34 2.76 -7.11
N ILE A 5 -6.63 3.05 -7.20
CA ILE A 5 -7.60 2.82 -6.13
C ILE A 5 -8.59 1.80 -6.64
N THR A 6 -8.71 0.68 -5.94
CA THR A 6 -9.65 -0.38 -6.31
C THR A 6 -10.65 -0.56 -5.18
N TYR A 7 -11.92 -0.36 -5.49
CA TYR A 7 -13.04 -0.74 -4.65
C TYR A 7 -13.57 -2.09 -5.14
N LEU A 8 -13.70 -3.05 -4.24
CA LEU A 8 -14.34 -4.32 -4.51
C LEU A 8 -15.65 -4.39 -3.75
N VAL A 9 -16.75 -4.23 -4.47
CA VAL A 9 -18.11 -4.23 -3.92
C VAL A 9 -18.39 -5.57 -3.25
N GLN A 10 -18.91 -5.52 -2.03
CA GLN A 10 -19.20 -6.72 -1.24
C GLN A 10 -20.50 -7.41 -1.71
N ASP A 11 -21.53 -6.62 -2.03
CA ASP A 11 -22.84 -7.09 -2.50
C ASP A 11 -23.20 -6.43 -3.84
N PRO A 12 -23.02 -7.15 -4.97
CA PRO A 12 -23.34 -6.63 -6.29
C PRO A 12 -24.82 -6.27 -6.49
N ASP A 13 -25.76 -6.88 -5.74
CA ASP A 13 -27.20 -6.65 -5.90
C ASP A 13 -27.64 -5.27 -5.35
N VAL A 14 -26.84 -4.70 -4.44
CA VAL A 14 -27.11 -3.40 -3.82
C VAL A 14 -26.35 -2.26 -4.51
N PHE A 15 -25.37 -2.60 -5.36
CA PHE A 15 -24.57 -1.62 -6.09
C PHE A 15 -25.29 -1.08 -7.32
N SER A 16 -25.24 0.23 -7.49
CA SER A 16 -25.86 0.93 -8.61
C SER A 16 -24.87 1.93 -9.23
N PRO A 17 -24.75 2.02 -10.57
CA PRO A 17 -23.88 3.00 -11.23
C PRO A 17 -24.14 4.46 -10.82
N GLU A 18 -25.36 4.79 -10.38
CA GLU A 18 -25.77 6.10 -9.89
C GLU A 18 -25.04 6.53 -8.60
N GLN A 19 -24.41 5.58 -7.90
CA GLN A 19 -23.55 5.84 -6.76
C GLN A 19 -22.19 6.44 -7.17
N LEU A 20 -21.91 6.50 -8.47
CA LEU A 20 -20.66 7.00 -9.04
C LEU A 20 -20.91 8.24 -9.90
N ASP A 21 -20.22 9.33 -9.59
CA ASP A 21 -20.23 10.56 -10.39
C ASP A 21 -18.81 10.90 -10.87
N VAL A 22 -18.57 10.72 -12.17
CA VAL A 22 -17.30 11.04 -12.84
C VAL A 22 -17.41 12.41 -13.46
N LYS A 23 -16.53 13.32 -13.03
CA LYS A 23 -16.26 14.61 -13.67
C LYS A 23 -14.82 14.58 -14.14
N GLY A 24 -14.47 15.28 -15.22
CA GLY A 24 -13.20 15.14 -15.97
C GLY A 24 -11.86 15.32 -15.21
N GLY A 25 -11.83 15.32 -13.88
CA GLY A 25 -10.66 15.14 -13.04
C GLY A 25 -10.97 14.61 -11.64
N SER A 26 -12.17 14.10 -11.40
CA SER A 26 -12.64 13.63 -10.09
C SER A 26 -13.69 12.53 -10.19
N LEU A 27 -13.64 11.55 -9.30
CA LEU A 27 -14.69 10.56 -9.07
C LEU A 27 -15.29 10.77 -7.69
N THR A 28 -16.60 10.85 -7.59
CA THR A 28 -17.32 10.81 -6.31
C THR A 28 -18.02 9.48 -6.15
N LEU A 29 -17.84 8.86 -4.98
CA LEU A 29 -18.56 7.67 -4.55
C LEU A 29 -19.59 8.09 -3.48
N ASP A 30 -20.82 7.57 -3.59
CA ASP A 30 -21.89 7.76 -2.60
C ASP A 30 -22.38 6.43 -2.05
N GLN A 31 -22.14 6.20 -0.76
CA GLN A 31 -22.57 5.01 -0.03
C GLN A 31 -22.16 3.67 -0.69
N VAL A 32 -20.96 3.57 -1.26
CA VAL A 32 -20.48 2.32 -1.89
C VAL A 32 -19.96 1.35 -0.82
N ASN A 33 -20.65 0.23 -0.58
CA ASN A 33 -20.17 -0.83 0.32
C ASN A 33 -19.14 -1.70 -0.40
N ALA A 34 -17.86 -1.49 -0.09
CA ALA A 34 -16.74 -2.17 -0.74
C ALA A 34 -15.54 -2.30 0.19
N ALA A 35 -14.73 -3.34 -0.04
CA ALA A 35 -13.34 -3.34 0.37
C ALA A 35 -12.55 -2.38 -0.53
N LYS A 36 -11.50 -1.74 0.00
CA LYS A 36 -10.68 -0.76 -0.74
C LYS A 36 -9.22 -1.14 -0.65
N GLU A 37 -8.53 -1.15 -1.79
CA GLU A 37 -7.08 -1.11 -1.85
C GLU A 37 -6.63 0.18 -2.53
N HIS A 38 -5.70 0.90 -1.89
CA HIS A 38 -5.04 2.06 -2.45
C HIS A 38 -3.56 1.76 -2.65
N ARG A 39 -3.16 1.65 -3.92
CA ARG A 39 -1.80 1.50 -4.36
C ARG A 39 -1.23 2.83 -4.81
N VAL A 40 -0.09 3.22 -4.26
CA VAL A 40 0.67 4.40 -4.67
C VAL A 40 2.07 3.96 -5.08
N THR A 41 2.49 4.36 -6.28
CA THR A 41 3.82 4.07 -6.82
C THR A 41 4.62 5.36 -6.94
N PHE A 42 5.76 5.38 -6.27
CA PHE A 42 6.73 6.45 -6.26
C PHE A 42 7.99 6.03 -7.01
N GLY A 43 8.41 6.81 -8.00
CA GLY A 43 9.78 6.73 -8.49
C GLY A 43 10.75 7.20 -7.40
N LEU A 44 11.99 6.70 -7.40
CA LEU A 44 12.99 7.11 -6.39
C LEU A 44 13.21 8.63 -6.35
N SER A 45 13.15 9.31 -7.50
CA SER A 45 13.26 10.77 -7.60
C SER A 45 12.12 11.55 -6.95
N GLU A 46 11.00 10.88 -6.65
CA GLU A 46 9.83 11.47 -6.01
C GLU A 46 9.90 11.38 -4.47
N LEU A 47 10.85 10.60 -3.95
CA LEU A 47 11.05 10.43 -2.52
C LEU A 47 11.98 11.53 -1.95
N PRO A 48 11.85 11.83 -0.64
CA PRO A 48 12.88 12.57 0.08
C PRO A 48 14.28 12.03 -0.19
N GLY A 49 15.27 12.92 -0.36
CA GLY A 49 16.61 12.53 -0.81
C GLY A 49 17.33 11.53 0.10
N GLU A 50 17.03 11.53 1.40
CA GLU A 50 17.53 10.53 2.35
C GLU A 50 16.95 9.13 2.07
N LEU A 51 15.64 9.05 1.81
CA LEU A 51 14.97 7.79 1.45
C LEU A 51 15.47 7.26 0.11
N SER A 52 15.55 8.11 -0.93
CA SER A 52 16.06 7.70 -2.24
C SER A 52 17.44 7.06 -2.13
N LYS A 53 18.36 7.68 -1.38
CA LYS A 53 19.73 7.16 -1.15
C LYS A 53 19.76 5.87 -0.34
N ALA A 54 18.82 5.67 0.59
CA ALA A 54 18.72 4.42 1.34
C ALA A 54 18.28 3.28 0.41
N PHE A 55 17.20 3.46 -0.35
CA PHE A 55 16.68 2.46 -1.29
C PHE A 55 17.71 2.09 -2.38
N GLU A 56 18.53 3.03 -2.86
CA GLU A 56 19.60 2.75 -3.83
C GLU A 56 20.66 1.74 -3.34
N GLN A 57 20.81 1.56 -2.03
CA GLN A 57 21.76 0.63 -1.42
C GLN A 57 21.22 -0.81 -1.33
N TRP A 58 19.91 -0.99 -1.49
CA TRP A 58 19.22 -2.25 -1.24
C TRP A 58 18.88 -2.98 -2.54
N HIS A 59 18.86 -4.31 -2.48
CA HIS A 59 18.44 -5.13 -3.62
C HIS A 59 16.91 -5.26 -3.67
N GLU A 60 16.32 -5.55 -2.51
CA GLU A 60 14.88 -5.56 -2.29
C GLU A 60 14.56 -5.29 -0.82
N LEU A 61 13.42 -4.65 -0.58
CA LEU A 61 12.84 -4.41 0.73
C LEU A 61 11.32 -4.59 0.62
N HIS A 62 10.77 -5.50 1.41
CA HIS A 62 9.33 -5.68 1.53
C HIS A 62 8.94 -5.54 2.99
N ILE A 63 8.11 -4.55 3.28
CA ILE A 63 7.51 -4.35 4.59
C ILE A 63 6.06 -4.77 4.47
N ARG A 64 5.59 -5.56 5.44
CA ARG A 64 4.20 -5.98 5.59
C ARG A 64 3.77 -5.64 7.00
N TRP A 65 2.69 -4.90 7.13
CA TRP A 65 2.07 -4.64 8.41
C TRP A 65 0.62 -5.10 8.36
N ALA A 66 0.18 -5.84 9.38
CA ALA A 66 -1.23 -6.21 9.55
C ALA A 66 -1.74 -5.76 10.92
N SER A 67 -2.99 -5.32 10.94
CA SER A 67 -3.72 -4.98 12.17
C SER A 67 -3.90 -6.20 13.07
N GLU A 68 -4.01 -5.96 14.38
CA GLU A 68 -4.44 -6.98 15.35
C GLU A 68 -5.94 -7.28 15.27
N SER A 69 -6.71 -6.35 14.70
CA SER A 69 -8.14 -6.54 14.53
C SER A 69 -8.38 -7.57 13.42
N PRO A 70 -9.20 -8.61 13.65
CA PRO A 70 -9.58 -9.55 12.61
C PRO A 70 -10.22 -8.82 11.43
N TYR A 71 -9.88 -9.24 10.22
CA TYR A 71 -10.48 -8.73 9.00
C TYR A 71 -10.59 -9.85 7.96
N ASN A 72 -11.57 -9.76 7.07
CA ASN A 72 -11.65 -10.64 5.90
C ASN A 72 -10.91 -10.01 4.71
N ALA A 73 -9.87 -10.71 4.26
CA ALA A 73 -9.18 -10.38 3.02
C ALA A 73 -9.93 -11.02 1.84
N VAL A 74 -10.55 -10.18 1.01
CA VAL A 74 -11.28 -10.61 -0.20
C VAL A 74 -10.32 -10.69 -1.39
N PRO A 75 -10.33 -11.77 -2.19
CA PRO A 75 -9.52 -11.84 -3.41
C PRO A 75 -9.81 -10.65 -4.33
N PRO A 76 -8.77 -10.06 -4.98
CA PRO A 76 -7.41 -10.56 -5.10
C PRO A 76 -6.45 -10.06 -4.00
N PHE A 77 -6.96 -9.31 -3.02
CA PHE A 77 -6.19 -8.69 -1.95
C PHE A 77 -5.72 -9.75 -0.95
N THR A 78 -4.45 -10.12 -1.01
CA THR A 78 -3.94 -11.36 -0.39
C THR A 78 -2.72 -11.16 0.50
N SER A 79 -2.42 -9.93 0.93
CA SER A 79 -1.37 -9.71 1.95
C SER A 79 -1.81 -10.32 3.28
N ARG A 80 -1.34 -11.54 3.54
CA ARG A 80 -1.69 -12.33 4.72
C ARG A 80 -0.44 -12.58 5.54
N VAL A 81 -0.24 -11.74 6.55
CA VAL A 81 0.79 -11.91 7.57
C VAL A 81 0.14 -11.92 8.95
N SER A 82 0.85 -12.45 9.95
CA SER A 82 0.39 -12.31 11.34
C SER A 82 0.43 -10.84 11.76
N PRO A 83 -0.41 -10.41 12.71
CA PRO A 83 -0.44 -9.02 13.17
C PRO A 83 0.94 -8.49 13.59
N GLY A 84 1.16 -7.20 13.34
CA GLY A 84 2.44 -6.52 13.57
C GLY A 84 3.23 -6.28 12.28
N LEU A 85 4.51 -5.97 12.43
CA LEU A 85 5.42 -5.58 11.37
C LEU A 85 6.33 -6.75 10.97
N HIS A 86 6.36 -7.06 9.67
CA HIS A 86 7.29 -8.00 9.05
C HIS A 86 8.13 -7.23 8.03
N VAL A 87 9.43 -7.42 8.08
CA VAL A 87 10.37 -6.79 7.15
C VAL A 87 11.20 -7.88 6.50
N PHE A 88 11.09 -8.01 5.19
CA PHE A 88 11.87 -8.92 4.36
C PHE A 88 12.90 -8.10 3.60
N PHE A 89 14.17 -8.45 3.73
CA PHE A 89 15.26 -7.60 3.28
C PHE A 89 16.39 -8.38 2.60
N THR A 90 16.90 -7.81 1.50
CA THR A 90 18.13 -8.26 0.84
C THR A 90 19.00 -7.04 0.50
N PRO A 91 20.22 -6.93 1.07
CA PRO A 91 21.15 -5.88 0.69
C PRO A 91 21.71 -6.13 -0.73
N ARG A 92 22.20 -5.09 -1.41
CA ARG A 92 22.98 -5.29 -2.64
C ARG A 92 24.29 -5.99 -2.34
N LYS A 93 24.74 -6.83 -3.27
CA LYS A 93 26.08 -7.46 -3.21
C LYS A 93 27.14 -6.36 -3.01
N ASP A 94 28.06 -6.61 -2.08
CA ASP A 94 29.19 -5.73 -1.73
C ASP A 94 28.80 -4.35 -1.15
N ARG A 95 27.56 -4.21 -0.66
CA ARG A 95 27.09 -3.05 0.11
C ARG A 95 26.69 -3.48 1.52
N SER A 96 26.94 -2.62 2.49
CA SER A 96 26.36 -2.78 3.82
C SER A 96 24.83 -2.71 3.76
N GLU A 97 24.17 -3.22 4.78
CA GLU A 97 22.73 -3.16 5.01
C GLU A 97 22.20 -1.72 5.07
N GLY A 98 23.10 -0.74 5.22
CA GLY A 98 22.78 0.67 5.18
C GLY A 98 21.98 1.10 6.40
N PRO A 99 21.23 2.21 6.32
CA PRO A 99 20.52 2.76 7.47
C PRO A 99 19.18 2.04 7.75
N LEU A 100 19.03 0.75 7.45
CA LEU A 100 17.74 0.04 7.52
C LEU A 100 17.10 0.13 8.90
N CYS A 101 17.81 -0.28 9.95
CA CYS A 101 17.28 -0.24 11.31
C CYS A 101 16.97 1.19 11.78
N HIS A 102 17.83 2.15 11.43
CA HIS A 102 17.58 3.57 11.72
C HIS A 102 16.29 4.04 11.04
N LEU A 103 16.07 3.68 9.78
CA LEU A 103 14.85 4.01 9.07
C LEU A 103 13.63 3.35 9.72
N LEU A 104 13.72 2.09 10.12
CA LEU A 104 12.62 1.40 10.81
C LEU A 104 12.27 2.10 12.14
N TYR A 105 13.26 2.58 12.90
CA TYR A 105 13.04 3.37 14.11
C TYR A 105 12.33 4.68 13.83
N GLU A 106 12.74 5.42 12.82
CA GLU A 106 12.10 6.69 12.46
C GLU A 106 10.67 6.50 11.96
N VAL A 107 10.43 5.42 11.21
CA VAL A 107 9.14 5.19 10.54
C VAL A 107 8.14 4.50 11.46
N PHE A 108 8.53 3.45 12.17
CA PHE A 108 7.61 2.64 12.98
C PHE A 108 7.79 2.81 14.49
N GLY A 109 8.86 3.49 14.92
CA GLY A 109 9.08 3.94 16.30
C GLY A 109 10.34 3.37 16.95
N HIS A 110 10.85 4.09 17.96
CA HIS A 110 12.06 3.72 18.70
C HIS A 110 11.91 2.53 19.65
N GLY A 111 10.70 1.95 19.77
CA GLY A 111 10.45 0.76 20.59
C GLY A 111 10.82 -0.55 19.89
N LEU A 112 11.19 -0.51 18.61
CA LEU A 112 11.67 -1.69 17.89
C LEU A 112 13.03 -2.12 18.45
N ILE A 113 13.31 -3.41 18.39
CA ILE A 113 14.61 -3.99 18.76
C ILE A 113 15.32 -4.31 17.45
N CYS A 114 15.94 -3.31 16.83
CA CYS A 114 16.65 -3.41 15.55
C CYS A 114 17.94 -2.59 15.66
N GLU A 115 18.98 -3.13 16.30
CA GLU A 115 20.25 -2.39 16.44
C GLU A 115 21.06 -2.47 15.15
N ASP A 116 21.24 -3.68 14.66
CA ASP A 116 21.91 -4.00 13.41
C ASP A 116 21.10 -5.05 12.64
N ALA A 117 21.00 -4.89 11.32
CA ALA A 117 20.24 -5.81 10.48
C ALA A 117 20.89 -7.21 10.41
N THR A 118 22.21 -7.32 10.57
CA THR A 118 22.95 -8.59 10.59
C THR A 118 22.67 -9.43 11.84
N GLU A 119 22.42 -8.77 12.98
CA GLU A 119 22.17 -9.43 14.26
C GLU A 119 20.67 -9.61 14.54
N SER A 120 19.86 -8.63 14.13
CA SER A 120 18.43 -8.58 14.47
C SER A 120 17.56 -9.38 13.50
N PHE A 121 18.02 -9.59 12.26
CA PHE A 121 17.23 -10.30 11.25
C PHE A 121 17.60 -11.78 11.21
N ILE A 122 16.59 -12.62 10.99
CA ILE A 122 16.73 -14.05 10.80
C ILE A 122 17.06 -14.32 9.33
N LYS A 123 18.11 -15.11 9.07
CA LYS A 123 18.43 -15.56 7.71
C LYS A 123 17.39 -16.58 7.24
N LEU A 124 16.80 -16.32 6.08
CA LEU A 124 15.87 -17.25 5.45
C LEU A 124 16.66 -18.31 4.67
N PRO A 125 16.19 -19.58 4.66
CA PRO A 125 16.85 -20.62 3.88
C PRO A 125 16.70 -20.31 2.39
N ILE A 126 17.81 -20.09 1.70
CA ILE A 126 17.83 -19.92 0.24
C ILE A 126 17.63 -21.31 -0.39
N LEU A 127 16.39 -21.66 -0.72
CA LEU A 127 16.05 -22.95 -1.31
C LEU A 127 16.42 -23.02 -2.80
N SER A 128 16.56 -21.87 -3.48
CA SER A 128 17.02 -21.78 -4.86
C SER A 128 17.44 -20.35 -5.21
N GLU A 129 18.72 -20.14 -5.56
CA GLU A 129 19.25 -18.84 -6.01
C GLU A 129 18.68 -18.39 -7.36
N ARG A 130 18.09 -19.29 -8.16
CA ARG A 130 17.54 -18.97 -9.48
C ARG A 130 16.08 -18.52 -9.47
N PHE A 131 15.36 -18.74 -8.37
CA PHE A 131 13.92 -18.51 -8.28
C PHE A 131 13.49 -17.87 -6.95
N SER A 132 14.42 -17.35 -6.13
CA SER A 132 14.04 -16.71 -4.87
C SER A 132 13.41 -15.34 -5.15
N MET A 133 12.09 -15.32 -5.33
CA MET A 133 11.22 -14.16 -5.07
C MET A 133 11.15 -13.82 -3.57
N SER A 134 12.18 -14.20 -2.81
CA SER A 134 12.16 -14.30 -1.36
C SER A 134 13.40 -13.63 -0.83
N ALA A 135 13.19 -12.67 0.05
CA ALA A 135 14.31 -11.95 0.64
C ALA A 135 15.26 -12.87 1.41
N SER A 136 16.51 -12.44 1.54
CA SER A 136 17.55 -13.19 2.24
C SER A 136 17.36 -13.22 3.76
N THR A 137 16.63 -12.24 4.30
CA THR A 137 16.43 -12.07 5.74
C THR A 137 15.02 -11.62 6.08
N GLN A 138 14.57 -11.92 7.30
CA GLN A 138 13.29 -11.49 7.85
C GLN A 138 13.46 -10.93 9.27
N TYR A 139 12.75 -9.85 9.56
CA TYR A 139 12.58 -9.28 10.89
C TYR A 139 11.09 -9.20 11.22
N TYR A 140 10.75 -9.47 12.48
CA TYR A 140 9.40 -9.30 13.01
C TYR A 140 9.44 -8.42 14.25
N ALA A 141 8.50 -7.49 14.33
CA ALA A 141 8.24 -6.73 15.54
C ALA A 141 6.75 -6.54 15.76
N HIS A 142 6.36 -6.55 17.03
CA HIS A 142 5.00 -6.20 17.41
C HIS A 142 4.80 -4.69 17.31
N VAL A 143 3.99 -4.26 16.32
CA VAL A 143 3.63 -2.86 16.08
C VAL A 143 2.10 -2.78 16.04
N PRO A 144 1.43 -2.37 17.14
CA PRO A 144 -0.02 -2.45 17.23
C PRO A 144 -0.75 -1.36 16.42
N THR A 145 -0.07 -0.25 16.10
CA THR A 145 -0.66 0.86 15.35
C THR A 145 0.34 1.47 14.38
N LEU A 146 -0.15 2.08 13.31
CA LEU A 146 0.66 2.83 12.34
C LEU A 146 0.90 4.29 12.71
N SER A 147 0.67 4.71 13.97
CA SER A 147 0.76 6.13 14.38
C SER A 147 2.10 6.79 14.07
N ASN A 148 3.21 6.06 14.26
CA ASN A 148 4.54 6.56 13.91
C ASN A 148 4.72 6.71 12.40
N LEU A 149 4.23 5.73 11.61
CA LEU A 149 4.30 5.78 10.14
C LEU A 149 3.50 6.98 9.62
N VAL A 150 2.29 7.17 10.13
CA VAL A 150 1.44 8.32 9.78
C VAL A 150 2.15 9.64 10.10
N THR A 151 2.71 9.76 11.29
CA THR A 151 3.45 10.96 11.71
C THR A 151 4.67 11.21 10.83
N TYR A 152 5.40 10.14 10.47
CA TYR A 152 6.54 10.19 9.58
C TYR A 152 6.12 10.69 8.18
N ILE A 153 5.09 10.10 7.57
CA ILE A 153 4.58 10.51 6.25
C ILE A 153 4.13 11.97 6.30
N GLN A 154 3.35 12.37 7.30
CA GLN A 154 2.84 13.74 7.42
C GLN A 154 3.94 14.80 7.58
N SER A 155 5.07 14.44 8.20
CA SER A 155 6.15 15.38 8.52
C SER A 155 7.31 15.37 7.51
N LYS A 156 7.62 14.21 6.91
CA LYS A 156 8.79 14.02 6.05
C LYS A 156 8.45 13.83 4.57
N VAL A 157 7.28 13.28 4.27
CA VAL A 157 6.88 12.97 2.88
C VAL A 157 5.90 14.01 2.34
N CYS A 158 4.88 14.36 3.12
CA CYS A 158 3.90 15.36 2.73
C CYS A 158 4.50 16.78 2.75
N LYS A 159 4.23 17.55 1.69
CA LYS A 159 4.48 19.00 1.69
C LYS A 159 3.66 19.65 2.82
N SER A 160 4.23 20.64 3.51
CA SER A 160 3.59 21.26 4.69
C SER A 160 2.19 21.83 4.42
N SER A 161 1.94 22.30 3.19
CA SER A 161 0.67 22.85 2.71
C SER A 161 -0.33 21.80 2.19
N SER A 162 0.10 20.56 1.99
CA SER A 162 -0.72 19.53 1.35
C SER A 162 -1.62 18.82 2.35
N ARG A 163 -2.83 19.36 2.56
CA ARG A 163 -3.82 18.76 3.45
C ARG A 163 -4.26 17.37 2.99
N SER A 164 -4.51 17.19 1.69
CA SER A 164 -4.90 15.90 1.10
C SER A 164 -3.89 14.79 1.40
N CYS A 165 -2.60 15.05 1.24
CA CYS A 165 -1.54 14.10 1.59
C CYS A 165 -1.56 13.72 3.07
N LYS A 166 -1.77 14.69 3.97
CA LYS A 166 -1.80 14.43 5.41
C LYS A 166 -3.05 13.65 5.83
N ASP A 167 -4.20 13.95 5.23
CA ASP A 167 -5.46 13.25 5.46
C ASP A 167 -5.38 11.80 4.92
N ALA A 168 -4.76 11.59 3.75
CA ALA A 168 -4.47 10.26 3.21
C ALA A 168 -3.47 9.47 4.07
N ALA A 169 -2.45 10.12 4.64
CA ALA A 169 -1.59 9.48 5.62
C ALA A 169 -2.37 9.08 6.88
N LEU A 170 -3.28 9.94 7.35
CA LEU A 170 -4.09 9.67 8.54
C LEU A 170 -5.03 8.47 8.37
N SER A 171 -5.57 8.24 7.16
CA SER A 171 -6.45 7.11 6.89
C SER A 171 -5.76 5.75 7.03
N LEU A 172 -4.42 5.70 7.02
CA LEU A 172 -3.66 4.47 7.27
C LEU A 172 -3.86 3.93 8.69
N LEU A 173 -4.29 4.76 9.66
CA LEU A 173 -4.56 4.32 11.03
C LEU A 173 -5.67 3.28 11.12
N SER A 174 -6.61 3.29 10.16
CA SER A 174 -7.72 2.34 10.11
C SER A 174 -7.52 1.23 9.07
N ALA A 175 -6.33 1.15 8.45
CA ALA A 175 -6.04 0.11 7.47
C ALA A 175 -6.00 -1.27 8.14
N SER A 176 -6.50 -2.28 7.43
CA SER A 176 -6.41 -3.68 7.81
C SER A 176 -4.99 -4.21 7.60
N TYR A 177 -4.35 -3.83 6.49
CA TYR A 177 -2.92 -4.05 6.25
C TYR A 177 -2.29 -2.90 5.45
N VAL A 178 -0.97 -2.77 5.56
CA VAL A 178 -0.14 -1.87 4.75
C VAL A 178 1.12 -2.60 4.31
N ASP A 179 1.38 -2.54 3.02
CA ASP A 179 2.53 -3.14 2.37
C ASP A 179 3.39 -2.05 1.73
N ILE A 180 4.71 -2.17 1.87
CA ILE A 180 5.67 -1.31 1.18
C ILE A 180 6.67 -2.21 0.47
N ASP A 181 6.77 -2.05 -0.84
CA ASP A 181 7.64 -2.84 -1.71
C ASP A 181 8.65 -1.96 -2.42
N TYR A 182 9.88 -2.44 -2.47
CA TYR A 182 10.93 -1.90 -3.32
C TYR A 182 11.81 -3.03 -3.82
N ASP A 183 12.18 -2.95 -5.09
CA ASP A 183 13.18 -3.82 -5.69
C ASP A 183 13.99 -3.08 -6.76
N THR A 184 15.18 -3.59 -7.03
CA THR A 184 16.10 -2.98 -8.01
C THR A 184 15.72 -3.19 -9.47
N ILE A 185 14.70 -3.98 -9.78
CA ILE A 185 14.19 -4.16 -11.14
C ILE A 185 13.19 -3.04 -11.46
N SER A 186 12.23 -2.80 -10.55
CA SER A 186 11.20 -1.78 -10.70
C SER A 186 11.71 -0.36 -10.45
N HIS A 187 12.76 -0.20 -9.62
CA HIS A 187 13.29 1.11 -9.21
C HIS A 187 12.19 2.07 -8.68
N ALA A 188 11.18 1.49 -8.04
CA ALA A 188 10.03 2.21 -7.52
C ALA A 188 9.68 1.69 -6.13
N VAL A 189 9.19 2.59 -5.29
CA VAL A 189 8.59 2.22 -4.00
C VAL A 189 7.09 2.18 -4.18
N ILE A 190 6.49 1.04 -3.87
CA ILE A 190 5.05 0.80 -3.98
C ILE A 190 4.49 0.67 -2.57
N LEU A 191 3.55 1.53 -2.21
CA LEU A 191 2.76 1.41 -0.99
C LEU A 191 1.38 0.88 -1.36
N ASN A 192 0.93 -0.21 -0.75
CA ASN A 192 -0.44 -0.69 -0.84
C ASN A 192 -1.07 -0.62 0.55
N ALA A 193 -2.22 0.03 0.67
CA ALA A 193 -3.00 0.05 1.90
C ALA A 193 -4.37 -0.53 1.61
N TYR A 194 -4.83 -1.42 2.49
CA TYR A 194 -6.10 -2.12 2.35
C TYR A 194 -7.01 -1.88 3.53
N TRP A 195 -8.29 -1.71 3.24
CA TRP A 195 -9.39 -1.59 4.18
C TRP A 195 -10.47 -2.59 3.79
N GLU A 196 -10.82 -3.52 4.67
CA GLU A 196 -11.95 -4.44 4.45
C GLU A 196 -13.27 -3.70 4.25
N GLN A 197 -13.44 -2.59 4.98
CA GLN A 197 -14.63 -1.75 4.98
C GLN A 197 -14.26 -0.30 5.25
N ALA A 198 -15.20 0.62 5.00
CA ALA A 198 -14.97 2.03 5.30
C ALA A 198 -14.81 2.27 6.84
N PRO A 199 -13.97 3.22 7.27
CA PRO A 199 -13.60 3.36 8.68
C PRO A 199 -14.71 3.86 9.62
N SER A 200 -15.63 4.69 9.12
CA SER A 200 -16.65 5.38 9.93
C SER A 200 -18.09 4.96 9.63
N THR A 201 -18.29 4.31 8.50
CA THR A 201 -19.57 3.93 7.91
C THR A 201 -19.35 2.58 7.23
N GLU A 202 -20.37 1.73 7.10
CA GLU A 202 -20.25 0.47 6.35
C GLU A 202 -20.11 0.70 4.82
N SER A 203 -19.88 1.94 4.39
CA SER A 203 -19.86 2.37 3.00
C SER A 203 -18.92 3.56 2.79
N TRP A 204 -18.32 3.64 1.60
CA TRP A 204 -17.45 4.74 1.18
C TRP A 204 -18.30 5.89 0.64
N THR A 205 -18.08 7.08 1.18
CA THR A 205 -18.58 8.34 0.62
C THR A 205 -17.43 9.32 0.54
N GLU A 206 -16.82 9.42 -0.63
CA GLU A 206 -15.61 10.21 -0.83
C GLU A 206 -15.50 10.75 -2.24
N THR A 207 -14.77 11.85 -2.39
CA THR A 207 -14.41 12.42 -3.70
C THR A 207 -12.92 12.30 -3.89
N ILE A 208 -12.52 11.55 -4.92
CA ILE A 208 -11.16 11.42 -5.40
C ILE A 208 -10.97 12.49 -6.47
N SER A 209 -9.89 13.25 -6.41
CA SER A 209 -9.61 14.32 -7.38
C SER A 209 -8.13 14.42 -7.68
N LEU A 210 -7.80 14.78 -8.92
CA LEU A 210 -6.45 15.13 -9.32
C LEU A 210 -5.96 16.35 -8.53
N SER A 211 -4.76 16.27 -7.96
CA SER A 211 -4.13 17.42 -7.29
C SER A 211 -3.20 18.20 -8.24
N GLY A 212 -2.88 17.65 -9.42
CA GLY A 212 -2.10 18.32 -10.46
C GLY A 212 -2.11 17.57 -11.80
N ASN A 213 -1.53 18.19 -12.84
CA ASN A 213 -1.59 17.70 -14.22
C ASN A 213 -0.65 16.50 -14.52
N GLU A 214 0.30 16.21 -13.65
CA GLU A 214 1.27 15.10 -13.81
C GLU A 214 0.91 13.86 -12.98
N GLU A 215 -0.22 13.91 -12.26
CA GLU A 215 -0.72 12.79 -11.48
C GLU A 215 -1.62 11.91 -12.35
N THR A 216 -1.38 10.60 -12.29
CA THR A 216 -2.29 9.62 -12.90
C THR A 216 -2.97 8.85 -11.77
N ILE A 217 -4.29 8.93 -11.72
CA ILE A 217 -5.11 8.21 -10.76
C ILE A 217 -6.07 7.32 -11.54
N GLU A 218 -5.82 6.03 -11.47
CA GLU A 218 -6.74 5.00 -11.95
C GLU A 218 -7.66 4.60 -10.80
N VAL A 219 -8.97 4.58 -11.04
CA VAL A 219 -9.95 4.11 -10.06
C VAL A 219 -10.80 3.01 -10.67
N GLY A 220 -10.84 1.87 -9.99
CA GLY A 220 -11.70 0.74 -10.33
C GLY A 220 -12.77 0.53 -9.26
N VAL A 221 -14.01 0.33 -9.67
CA VAL A 221 -15.11 -0.15 -8.81
C VAL A 221 -15.58 -1.47 -9.40
N LEU A 222 -15.15 -2.55 -8.78
CA LEU A 222 -15.25 -3.91 -9.31
C LEU A 222 -16.26 -4.74 -8.51
N ILE A 223 -16.86 -5.70 -9.19
CA ILE A 223 -17.73 -6.74 -8.63
C ILE A 223 -17.12 -8.11 -8.96
N HIS A 224 -17.26 -9.07 -8.04
CA HIS A 224 -16.92 -10.47 -8.33
C HIS A 224 -17.89 -11.03 -9.36
N GLU A 225 -17.36 -11.60 -10.45
CA GLU A 225 -18.16 -12.31 -11.45
C GLU A 225 -17.89 -13.81 -11.37
N PRO A 226 -18.95 -14.64 -11.47
CA PRO A 226 -18.76 -16.08 -11.50
C PRO A 226 -17.98 -16.49 -12.75
N ASN A 227 -16.87 -17.18 -12.56
CA ASN A 227 -16.07 -17.74 -13.65
C ASN A 227 -16.32 -19.25 -13.75
N PRO A 228 -16.57 -19.81 -14.96
CA PRO A 228 -16.67 -21.27 -15.15
C PRO A 228 -15.38 -22.02 -14.82
N ASP A 229 -14.21 -21.37 -14.88
CA ASP A 229 -12.94 -21.95 -14.42
C ASP A 229 -12.69 -21.61 -12.94
N PRO A 230 -12.60 -22.60 -12.04
CA PRO A 230 -12.38 -22.35 -10.61
C PRO A 230 -10.98 -21.81 -10.28
N GLU A 231 -10.00 -21.89 -11.20
CA GLU A 231 -8.66 -21.34 -11.00
C GLU A 231 -8.58 -19.85 -11.38
N ASP A 232 -9.55 -19.34 -12.14
CA ASP A 232 -9.60 -17.95 -12.57
C ASP A 232 -10.55 -17.13 -11.69
N ILE A 233 -10.17 -15.88 -11.43
CA ILE A 233 -11.02 -14.92 -10.73
C ILE A 233 -11.56 -13.94 -11.76
N GLY A 234 -12.88 -13.91 -11.92
CA GLY A 234 -13.59 -12.97 -12.78
C GLY A 234 -13.93 -11.68 -12.02
N PHE A 235 -13.61 -10.54 -12.61
CA PHE A 235 -14.07 -9.24 -12.13
C PHE A 235 -14.74 -8.47 -13.26
N GLY A 236 -15.94 -8.00 -12.99
CA GLY A 236 -16.63 -7.01 -13.81
C GLY A 236 -16.64 -5.66 -13.11
N GLY A 237 -17.17 -4.64 -13.78
CA GLY A 237 -17.42 -3.34 -13.17
C GLY A 237 -16.83 -2.18 -13.96
N PHE A 238 -16.52 -1.12 -13.24
CA PHE A 238 -16.14 0.18 -13.77
C PHE A 238 -14.66 0.46 -13.56
N LEU A 239 -13.98 0.99 -14.57
CA LEU A 239 -12.59 1.44 -14.49
C LEU A 239 -12.47 2.81 -15.17
N THR A 240 -11.77 3.74 -14.52
CA THR A 240 -11.54 5.07 -15.07
C THR A 240 -10.17 5.62 -14.72
N VAL A 241 -9.61 6.41 -15.63
CA VAL A 241 -8.45 7.25 -15.40
C VAL A 241 -8.90 8.70 -15.29
N LEU A 242 -8.72 9.30 -14.10
CA LEU A 242 -9.12 10.69 -13.87
C LEU A 242 -8.31 11.62 -14.79
N GLY A 243 -9.00 12.54 -15.47
CA GLY A 243 -8.38 13.47 -16.42
C GLY A 243 -8.46 13.02 -17.88
N GLU A 244 -8.62 11.72 -18.12
CA GLU A 244 -8.74 11.15 -19.46
C GLU A 244 -10.19 10.79 -19.79
N ASP A 245 -10.89 10.16 -18.84
CA ASP A 245 -12.27 9.76 -19.02
C ASP A 245 -13.25 10.83 -18.54
N THR A 246 -14.42 10.89 -19.18
CA THR A 246 -15.47 11.88 -18.87
C THR A 246 -16.78 11.28 -18.38
N LYS A 247 -16.92 9.94 -18.41
CA LYS A 247 -18.11 9.20 -17.99
C LYS A 247 -17.73 7.77 -17.56
N PRO A 248 -18.59 7.11 -16.74
CA PRO A 248 -18.44 5.70 -16.44
C PRO A 248 -18.56 4.77 -17.66
#